data_AF-A0A1A6AB59-F1
#
_entry.id   AF-A0A1A6AB59-F1
#
_cell.length_a   1.000
_cell.length_b   1.000
_cell.length_c   1.000
_cell.angle_alpha   90.00
_cell.angle_beta   90.00
_cell.angle_gamma   90.00
#
_symmetry.space_group_name_H-M   'P 1'
#
loop_
_entity.id
_entity.type
_entity.pdbx_description
1 polymer ?
#
loop_
_entity_poly.entity_id
_entity_poly.type
_entity_poly.pdbx_seq_one_letter_code
_entity_poly.pdbx_strand_id
1 'polypeptide(L)'
;MSSFKPAIKSFIPVIGLALVGSGTYGIIKPLNMAHIFGILNAGQPEVLFYPGLAGRNLAAGLAVFALNYQRQYKALGTFLFCWMTVGVVDTGICLTNPNVVNTWLHIMNIGILAVVSSGLLDWW
;
A
#
# COMPACT_ATOMS: atom_id res chain seq x y z
N MET A 1 -7.43 -18.34 16.61
CA MET A 1 -6.72 -17.20 15.99
C MET A 1 -5.53 -16.65 16.82
N SER A 2 -5.20 -17.16 18.02
CA SER A 2 -4.11 -16.62 18.84
C SER A 2 -2.69 -16.84 18.28
N SER A 3 -2.46 -17.91 17.50
CA SER A 3 -1.14 -18.28 16.99
C SER A 3 -0.60 -17.35 15.87
N PHE A 4 -1.48 -16.60 15.18
CA PHE A 4 -1.10 -15.71 14.07
C PHE A 4 -0.77 -14.28 14.50
N LYS A 5 -1.14 -13.86 15.72
CA LYS A 5 -0.89 -12.50 16.22
C LYS A 5 0.59 -12.06 16.13
N PRO A 6 1.58 -12.91 16.46
CA PRO A 6 2.99 -12.55 16.31
C PRO A 6 3.41 -12.31 14.85
N ALA A 7 2.93 -13.14 13.92
CA ALA A 7 3.22 -13.00 12.49
C ALA A 7 2.62 -11.72 11.91
N ILE A 8 1.37 -11.41 12.26
CA ILE A 8 0.69 -10.17 11.87
C ILE A 8 1.46 -8.95 12.40
N LYS A 9 1.90 -8.99 13.65
CA LYS A 9 2.68 -7.89 14.27
C LYS A 9 3.97 -7.59 13.52
N SER A 10 4.69 -8.64 13.13
CA SER A 10 5.96 -8.52 12.39
C SER A 10 5.77 -7.95 10.98
N PHE A 11 4.56 -8.08 10.42
CA PHE A 11 4.24 -7.55 9.09
C PHE A 11 3.90 -6.06 9.07
N ILE A 12 3.46 -5.49 10.19
CA ILE A 12 3.13 -4.05 10.31
C ILE A 12 4.30 -3.15 9.86
N PRO A 13 5.53 -3.29 10.39
CA PRO A 13 6.64 -2.45 9.96
C PRO A 13 7.03 -2.68 8.50
N VAL A 14 6.81 -3.88 7.95
CA VAL A 14 7.05 -4.17 6.52
C VAL A 14 6.10 -3.34 5.65
N ILE A 15 4.81 -3.30 6.00
CA ILE A 15 3.81 -2.47 5.30
C ILE A 15 4.18 -0.98 5.40
N GLY A 16 4.54 -0.51 6.60
CA GLY A 16 4.97 0.88 6.80
C GLY A 16 6.18 1.24 5.94
N LEU A 17 7.21 0.39 5.92
CA LEU A 17 8.42 0.58 5.10
C LEU A 17 8.11 0.55 3.61
N ALA A 18 7.27 -0.38 3.15
CA ALA A 18 6.87 -0.46 1.75
C ALA A 18 6.13 0.81 1.30
N LEU A 19 5.24 1.35 2.14
CA LEU A 19 4.49 2.58 1.85
C LEU A 19 5.38 3.83 1.88
N VAL A 20 6.23 3.99 2.91
CA VAL A 20 7.18 5.12 2.99
C VAL A 20 8.20 5.05 1.86
N GLY A 21 8.79 3.88 1.62
CA GLY A 21 9.77 3.68 0.56
C GLY A 21 9.18 3.94 -0.82
N SER A 22 7.99 3.38 -1.08
CA SER A 22 7.31 3.59 -2.36
C SER A 22 6.89 5.05 -2.58
N GLY A 23 6.38 5.71 -1.54
CA GLY A 23 6.00 7.12 -1.59
C GLY A 23 7.21 8.04 -1.78
N THR A 24 8.29 7.82 -1.03
CA THR A 24 9.52 8.61 -1.17
C THR A 24 10.13 8.44 -2.55
N TYR A 25 10.23 7.19 -3.03
CA TYR A 25 10.77 6.91 -4.36
C TYR A 25 9.90 7.50 -5.46
N GLY A 26 8.57 7.40 -5.36
CA GLY A 26 7.64 7.97 -6.34
C GLY A 26 7.64 9.50 -6.40
N ILE A 27 7.99 10.19 -5.30
CA ILE A 27 8.19 11.65 -5.32
C ILE A 27 9.48 12.02 -6.05
N ILE A 28 10.57 11.30 -5.80
CA ILE A 28 11.90 11.62 -6.34
C ILE A 28 12.06 11.14 -7.80
N LYS A 29 11.49 9.98 -8.13
CA LYS A 29 11.58 9.28 -9.42
C LYS A 29 10.20 8.81 -9.91
N PRO A 30 9.27 9.74 -10.19
CA PRO A 30 7.89 9.42 -10.54
C PRO A 30 7.75 8.50 -11.77
N LEU A 31 8.55 8.74 -12.83
CA LEU A 31 8.52 7.92 -14.03
C LEU A 31 8.94 6.47 -13.75
N ASN A 32 10.06 6.28 -13.04
CA ASN A 32 10.52 4.93 -12.68
C ASN A 32 9.49 4.21 -11.82
N MET A 33 8.82 4.95 -10.94
CA MET A 33 7.83 4.37 -10.06
C MET A 33 6.57 3.97 -10.83
N ALA A 34 6.13 4.77 -11.80
CA ALA A 34 5.08 4.39 -12.74
C ALA A 34 5.40 3.07 -13.45
N HIS A 35 6.66 2.87 -13.87
CA HIS A 35 7.09 1.62 -14.51
C HIS A 35 7.07 0.42 -13.53
N ILE A 36 7.49 0.61 -12.28
CA ILE A 36 7.45 -0.44 -11.24
C ILE A 36 6.01 -0.92 -11.02
N PHE A 37 5.07 0.02 -10.99
CA PHE A 37 3.63 -0.24 -10.92
C PHE A 37 2.99 -0.57 -12.27
N GLY A 38 3.81 -0.87 -13.28
CA GLY A 38 3.39 -1.49 -14.52
C GLY A 38 3.00 -0.55 -15.66
N ILE A 39 3.01 0.77 -15.47
CA ILE A 39 2.69 1.73 -16.53
C ILE A 39 3.94 1.92 -17.41
N LEU A 40 4.12 1.08 -18.43
CA LEU A 40 5.33 1.05 -19.25
C LEU A 40 5.48 2.24 -20.22
N ASN A 41 4.36 2.87 -20.59
CA ASN A 41 4.32 4.02 -21.52
C ASN A 41 3.84 5.29 -20.80
N ALA A 42 4.36 5.57 -19.60
CA ALA A 42 3.98 6.77 -18.87
C ALA A 42 4.48 8.03 -19.61
N GLY A 43 3.54 8.89 -20.03
CA GLY A 43 3.84 10.16 -20.68
C GLY A 43 4.07 11.29 -19.67
N GLN A 44 4.39 12.47 -20.18
CA GLN A 44 4.52 13.70 -19.39
C GLN A 44 3.29 14.01 -18.50
N PRO A 45 2.03 13.84 -18.98
CA PRO A 45 0.84 14.08 -18.16
C PRO A 45 0.72 13.14 -16.96
N GLU A 46 0.99 11.85 -17.14
CA GLU A 46 0.87 10.84 -16.08
C GLU A 46 1.94 11.02 -15.00
N VAL A 47 3.14 11.44 -15.39
CA VAL A 47 4.26 11.73 -14.49
C VAL A 47 3.98 12.93 -13.59
N LEU A 48 3.21 13.93 -14.05
CA LEU A 48 2.88 15.13 -13.28
C LEU A 48 2.00 14.83 -12.05
N PHE A 49 1.11 13.85 -12.13
CA PHE A 49 0.22 13.47 -11.03
C PHE A 49 0.84 12.43 -10.09
N TYR A 50 1.89 11.75 -10.53
CA TYR A 50 2.51 10.67 -9.79
C TYR A 50 3.04 11.08 -8.40
N PRO A 51 3.68 12.25 -8.20
CA PRO A 51 4.08 12.69 -6.87
C PRO A 51 2.91 12.82 -5.88
N GLY A 52 1.70 13.15 -6.34
CA GLY A 52 0.50 13.14 -5.51
C GLY A 52 0.10 11.73 -5.06
N LEU A 53 0.14 10.77 -5.98
CA LEU A 53 -0.07 9.34 -5.67
C LEU A 53 1.03 8.77 -4.77
N ALA A 54 2.25 9.27 -4.90
CA ALA A 54 3.36 8.89 -4.05
C ALA A 54 3.23 9.51 -2.64
N GLY A 55 2.73 10.75 -2.57
CA GLY A 55 2.40 11.44 -1.31
C GLY A 55 1.37 10.69 -0.47
N ARG A 56 0.31 10.14 -1.09
CA ARG A 56 -0.67 9.30 -0.35
C ARG A 56 -0.01 8.06 0.26
N ASN A 57 0.91 7.39 -0.44
CA ASN A 57 1.61 6.22 0.07
C ASN A 57 2.53 6.61 1.24
N LEU A 58 3.26 7.72 1.11
CA LEU A 58 4.11 8.24 2.18
C LEU A 58 3.27 8.56 3.44
N ALA A 59 2.16 9.28 3.29
CA ALA A 59 1.25 9.60 4.37
C ALA A 59 0.67 8.34 5.04
N ALA A 60 0.27 7.35 4.25
CA ALA A 60 -0.23 6.08 4.75
C ALA A 60 0.84 5.30 5.53
N GLY A 61 2.08 5.26 5.03
CA GLY A 61 3.19 4.61 5.72
C GLY A 61 3.52 5.27 7.06
N LEU A 62 3.49 6.61 7.12
CA LEU A 62 3.64 7.35 8.37
C LEU A 62 2.49 7.08 9.35
N ALA A 63 1.25 6.99 8.86
CA ALA A 63 0.11 6.62 9.70
C ALA A 63 0.25 5.21 10.28
N VAL A 64 0.73 4.24 9.48
CA VAL A 64 1.03 2.87 9.93
C VAL A 64 2.05 2.90 11.07
N PHE A 65 3.16 3.62 10.90
CA PHE A 65 4.18 3.71 11.94
C PHE A 65 3.67 4.40 13.20
N ALA A 66 2.94 5.51 13.07
CA ALA A 66 2.39 6.26 14.20
C ALA A 66 1.43 5.40 15.04
N LEU A 67 0.45 4.75 14.39
CA LEU A 67 -0.53 3.90 15.09
C LEU A 67 0.13 2.65 15.70
N ASN A 68 1.12 2.06 15.01
CA ASN A 68 1.88 0.94 15.55
C ASN A 68 2.71 1.33 16.78
N TYR A 69 3.40 2.49 16.72
CA TYR A 69 4.17 3.02 17.85
C TYR A 69 3.28 3.27 19.08
N GLN A 70 2.08 3.82 18.87
CA GLN A 70 1.08 4.03 19.91
C GLN A 70 0.36 2.74 20.34
N ARG A 71 0.65 1.59 19.70
CA ARG A 71 -0.01 0.30 19.93
C ARG A 71 -1.53 0.34 19.72
N GLN A 72 -2.02 1.26 18.87
CA GLN A 72 -3.44 1.39 18.53
C GLN A 72 -3.82 0.40 17.40
N TYR A 73 -3.73 -0.90 17.70
CA TYR A 73 -3.86 -1.95 16.67
C TYR A 73 -5.25 -1.98 16.01
N LYS A 74 -6.33 -1.68 16.73
CA LYS A 74 -7.66 -1.59 16.13
C LYS A 74 -7.79 -0.44 15.15
N ALA A 75 -7.32 0.75 15.52
CA ALA A 75 -7.32 1.90 14.61
C ALA A 75 -6.44 1.63 13.39
N LEU A 76 -5.29 0.97 13.58
CA LEU A 76 -4.44 0.52 12.48
C LEU A 76 -5.14 -0.51 11.58
N GLY A 77 -5.85 -1.47 12.16
CA GLY A 77 -6.65 -2.45 11.42
C GLY A 77 -7.72 -1.78 10.58
N THR A 78 -8.49 -0.87 11.17
CA THR A 78 -9.49 -0.06 10.44
C THR A 78 -8.86 0.74 9.31
N PHE A 79 -7.73 1.41 9.59
CA PHE A 79 -7.01 2.17 8.59
C PHE A 79 -6.56 1.30 7.41
N LEU A 80 -5.93 0.15 7.67
CA LEU A 80 -5.46 -0.77 6.62
C LEU A 80 -6.61 -1.40 5.84
N PHE A 81 -7.74 -1.68 6.50
CA PHE A 81 -8.95 -2.17 5.85
C PHE A 81 -9.51 -1.13 4.88
N CYS A 82 -9.59 0.14 5.29
CA CYS A 82 -9.98 1.23 4.41
C CYS A 82 -8.95 1.45 3.29
N TRP A 83 -7.65 1.39 3.60
CA TRP A 83 -6.56 1.56 2.64
C TRP A 83 -6.56 0.48 1.55
N MET A 84 -7.08 -0.71 1.84
CA MET A 84 -7.28 -1.77 0.85
C MET A 84 -8.09 -1.30 -0.37
N THR A 85 -9.04 -0.36 -0.19
CA THR A 85 -9.81 0.21 -1.30
C THR A 85 -8.93 0.91 -2.34
N VAL A 86 -7.81 1.52 -1.91
CA VAL A 86 -6.81 2.10 -2.81
C VAL A 86 -6.18 1.01 -3.68
N GLY A 87 -5.83 -0.13 -3.08
CA GLY A 87 -5.30 -1.29 -3.81
C GLY A 87 -6.30 -1.85 -4.84
N VAL A 88 -7.59 -1.88 -4.51
CA VAL A 88 -8.66 -2.31 -5.43
C VAL A 88 -8.76 -1.35 -6.62
N VAL A 89 -8.75 -0.04 -6.38
CA VAL A 89 -8.80 0.97 -7.46
C VAL A 89 -7.55 0.88 -8.34
N ASP A 90 -6.36 0.79 -7.75
CA ASP A 90 -5.11 0.65 -8.51
C ASP A 90 -5.13 -0.63 -9.37
N THR A 91 -5.61 -1.75 -8.82
CA THR A 91 -5.77 -3.01 -9.57
C THR A 91 -6.76 -2.86 -10.72
N GLY A 92 -7.90 -2.19 -10.49
CA GLY A 92 -8.88 -1.89 -11.53
C GLY A 92 -8.28 -1.10 -12.68
N ILE A 93 -7.52 -0.03 -12.37
CA ILE A 93 -6.81 0.78 -13.38
C ILE A 93 -5.82 -0.09 -14.17
N CYS A 94 -5.07 -0.96 -13.50
CA CYS A 94 -4.14 -1.89 -14.14
C CYS A 94 -4.87 -2.84 -15.10
N LEU A 95 -5.99 -3.42 -14.67
CA LEU A 95 -6.79 -4.35 -15.48
C LEU A 95 -7.44 -3.69 -16.70
N THR A 96 -7.74 -2.39 -16.63
CA THR A 96 -8.28 -1.64 -17.78
C THR A 96 -7.23 -1.25 -18.81
N ASN A 97 -5.94 -1.44 -18.53
CA ASN A 97 -4.85 -1.06 -19.42
C ASN A 97 -4.09 -2.30 -19.92
N PRO A 98 -4.18 -2.66 -21.22
CA PRO A 98 -3.56 -3.87 -21.77
C PRO A 98 -2.03 -3.84 -21.74
N ASN A 99 -1.43 -2.66 -21.53
CA ASN A 99 0.01 -2.46 -21.46
C ASN A 99 0.58 -2.52 -20.04
N VAL A 100 -0.27 -2.78 -19.03
CA VAL A 100 0.17 -2.84 -17.64
C VAL A 100 0.69 -4.23 -17.29
N VAL A 101 1.93 -4.28 -16.84
CA VAL A 101 2.56 -5.48 -16.28
C VAL A 101 2.49 -5.47 -14.76
N ASN A 102 2.67 -6.62 -14.11
CA ASN A 102 2.71 -6.74 -12.63
C ASN A 102 1.40 -6.46 -11.87
N THR A 103 0.23 -6.53 -12.50
CA THR A 103 -1.08 -6.44 -11.82
C THR A 103 -1.21 -7.40 -10.63
N TRP A 104 -0.54 -8.56 -10.70
CA TRP A 104 -0.50 -9.55 -9.62
C TRP A 104 0.08 -8.99 -8.30
N LEU A 105 1.02 -8.02 -8.35
CA LEU A 105 1.56 -7.37 -7.15
C LEU A 105 0.46 -6.62 -6.39
N HIS A 106 -0.44 -5.94 -7.12
CA HIS A 106 -1.56 -5.23 -6.53
C HIS A 106 -2.56 -6.20 -5.89
N ILE A 107 -2.88 -7.30 -6.57
CA ILE A 107 -3.73 -8.37 -6.03
C ILE A 107 -3.14 -8.96 -4.75
N MET A 108 -1.83 -9.24 -4.74
CA MET A 108 -1.13 -9.74 -3.55
C MET A 108 -1.18 -8.72 -2.41
N ASN A 109 -0.95 -7.44 -2.69
CA ASN A 109 -1.03 -6.38 -1.68
C ASN A 109 -2.43 -6.27 -1.06
N ILE A 110 -3.50 -6.38 -1.86
CA ILE A 110 -4.88 -6.46 -1.35
C ILE A 110 -5.03 -7.65 -0.40
N GLY A 111 -4.56 -8.83 -0.80
CA GLY A 111 -4.61 -10.04 0.03
C GLY A 111 -3.89 -9.89 1.37
N ILE A 112 -2.68 -9.31 1.35
CA ILE A 112 -1.90 -8.99 2.56
C ILE A 112 -2.70 -8.04 3.46
N LEU A 113 -3.25 -6.96 2.90
CA LEU A 113 -4.05 -5.99 3.66
C LEU A 113 -5.31 -6.63 4.24
N ALA A 114 -6.01 -7.50 3.51
CA ALA A 114 -7.20 -8.19 4.00
C ALA A 114 -6.89 -9.07 5.23
N VAL A 115 -5.80 -9.84 5.18
CA VAL A 115 -5.38 -10.71 6.30
C VAL A 115 -4.90 -9.88 7.49
N VAL A 116 -4.00 -8.92 7.25
CA VAL A 116 -3.41 -8.11 8.32
C VAL A 116 -4.48 -7.24 8.98
N SER A 117 -5.30 -6.53 8.22
CA SER A 117 -6.35 -5.66 8.77
C SER A 117 -7.35 -6.43 9.63
N SER A 118 -7.87 -7.56 9.13
CA SER A 118 -8.80 -8.40 9.89
C SER A 118 -8.17 -8.91 11.18
N GLY A 119 -6.92 -9.38 11.11
CA GLY A 119 -6.18 -9.85 12.28
C GLY A 119 -5.90 -8.76 13.32
N LEU A 120 -5.74 -7.50 12.89
CA LEU A 120 -5.59 -6.35 13.78
C LEU A 120 -6.92 -5.91 14.41
N LEU A 121 -8.04 -6.05 13.71
CA LEU A 121 -9.38 -5.72 14.23
C LEU A 121 -9.82 -6.69 15.33
N ASP A 122 -9.45 -7.96 15.20
CA ASP A 122 -9.68 -9.01 16.21
C ASP A 122 -8.70 -8.95 17.39
N TRP A 123 -7.84 -7.93 17.43
CA TRP A 123 -6.86 -7.78 18.50
C TRP A 123 -7.49 -7.20 19.76
N TRP A 124 -7.91 -8.11 20.64
CA TRP A 124 -8.20 -7.91 22.05
C TRP A 124 -7.03 -8.39 22.90
#